data_AF-E5F5U6-F1
#
_entry.id   AF-E5F5U6-F1
#
_cell.length_a   1.000
_cell.length_b   1.000
_cell.length_c   1.000
_cell.angle_alpha   90.00
_cell.angle_beta   90.00
_cell.angle_gamma   90.00
#
_symmetry.space_group_name_H-M   'P 1'
#
loop_
_entity.id
_entity.type
_entity.pdbx_description
1 polymer ?
#
loop_
_entity_poly.entity_id
_entity_poly.type
_entity_poly.pdbx_seq_one_letter_code
_entity_poly.pdbx_strand_id
1 'polypeptide(L)'
;CISSRLPRSFPAVPILQALLYKPLTPSVIPRVFHFRASPSTKISSRFCSWIKPRVPPQDFNIFRAGFSANFTAMTGSSSKQSSSVYDFTVKDIRGNDVDLSIYKGKVLLIVNVASQCGLTNSNYTELNGVYTKYKDQGLEILAFPCNQFGGEEPGDNAQIAEVACSRFKAEFPIFDKVEVNGSNAAPIYKFLKSSKGGLLGDGIKWNFTKFLVDKDGNVVDRYAPTTSPLSIEKDVKKLLGLLDSLKQQHIIPSLLVK
;
A
#
# COMPACT_ATOMS: atom_id res chain seq x y z
N CYS A 1 -51.10 -21.34 -58.21
CA CYS A 1 -49.70 -21.76 -58.38
C CYS A 1 -49.05 -21.92 -57.02
N ILE A 2 -48.42 -23.09 -56.80
CA ILE A 2 -47.46 -23.44 -55.73
C ILE A 2 -48.11 -23.58 -54.32
N SER A 3 -48.48 -24.77 -53.83
CA SER A 3 -47.63 -25.92 -53.38
C SER A 3 -46.76 -25.51 -52.18
N SER A 4 -46.68 -26.17 -51.03
CA SER A 4 -46.51 -27.60 -50.72
C SER A 4 -46.58 -27.74 -49.17
N ARG A 5 -47.37 -28.66 -48.59
CA ARG A 5 -47.03 -30.07 -48.31
C ARG A 5 -46.22 -30.23 -46.99
N LEU A 6 -46.93 -30.52 -45.91
CA LEU A 6 -46.40 -31.11 -44.66
C LEU A 6 -46.08 -32.59 -44.87
N PRO A 7 -44.98 -33.13 -44.29
CA PRO A 7 -44.84 -34.56 -44.06
C PRO A 7 -45.05 -34.94 -42.59
N ARG A 8 -45.61 -36.14 -42.45
CA ARG A 8 -45.86 -36.91 -41.22
C ARG A 8 -44.60 -37.62 -40.73
N SER A 9 -44.76 -38.23 -39.55
CA SER A 9 -44.12 -39.46 -39.05
C SER A 9 -42.74 -39.35 -38.40
N PHE A 10 -42.74 -39.49 -37.07
CA PHE A 10 -41.65 -40.09 -36.30
C PHE A 10 -41.94 -41.58 -36.10
N PRO A 11 -41.01 -42.50 -36.38
CA PRO A 11 -41.11 -43.88 -35.91
C PRO A 11 -40.50 -44.00 -34.50
N ALA A 12 -41.19 -44.75 -33.65
CA ALA A 12 -40.69 -45.24 -32.37
C ALA A 12 -39.86 -46.51 -32.58
N VAL A 13 -38.69 -46.62 -31.93
CA VAL A 13 -37.98 -47.89 -31.67
C VAL A 13 -37.03 -47.71 -30.45
N PRO A 14 -36.50 -48.76 -29.80
CA PRO A 14 -37.12 -49.44 -28.67
C PRO A 14 -36.25 -49.40 -27.40
N ILE A 15 -36.86 -49.85 -26.31
CA ILE A 15 -36.24 -50.16 -25.01
C ILE A 15 -35.22 -51.31 -25.19
N LEU A 16 -34.01 -51.14 -24.66
CA LEU A 16 -33.13 -52.26 -24.31
C LEU A 16 -32.59 -52.10 -22.88
N GLN A 17 -32.81 -53.14 -22.09
CA GLN A 17 -32.46 -53.28 -20.69
C GLN A 17 -30.94 -53.44 -20.44
N ALA A 18 -30.54 -52.86 -19.31
CA ALA A 18 -29.65 -53.40 -18.28
C ALA A 18 -28.29 -53.99 -18.67
N LEU A 19 -27.22 -53.28 -18.28
CA LEU A 19 -26.02 -53.90 -17.72
C LEU A 19 -25.41 -53.03 -16.61
N LEU A 20 -25.44 -53.61 -15.39
CA LEU A 20 -24.38 -53.59 -14.39
C LEU A 20 -24.09 -52.28 -13.65
N TYR A 21 -24.78 -52.14 -12.52
CA TYR A 21 -24.29 -51.50 -11.29
C TYR A 21 -22.84 -51.92 -11.00
N LYS A 22 -21.91 -50.95 -10.98
CA LYS A 22 -20.67 -51.02 -10.21
C LYS A 22 -20.71 -49.90 -9.19
N PRO A 23 -20.60 -50.17 -7.87
CA PRO A 23 -20.47 -49.12 -6.89
C PRO A 23 -19.09 -48.48 -7.05
N LEU A 24 -19.05 -47.19 -7.38
CA LEU A 24 -17.85 -46.39 -7.24
C LEU A 24 -17.58 -46.23 -5.74
N THR A 25 -16.49 -46.81 -5.28
CA THR A 25 -15.95 -46.60 -3.94
C THR A 25 -15.50 -45.14 -3.82
N PRO A 26 -15.90 -44.39 -2.78
CA PRO A 26 -15.31 -43.09 -2.52
C PRO A 26 -13.97 -43.31 -1.80
N SER A 27 -12.88 -43.41 -2.56
CA SER A 27 -11.54 -43.23 -2.01
C SER A 27 -11.06 -41.82 -2.36
N VAL A 28 -11.55 -40.84 -1.60
CA VAL A 28 -10.89 -39.55 -1.46
C VAL A 28 -10.77 -39.29 0.03
N ILE A 29 -9.65 -39.74 0.58
CA ILE A 29 -9.16 -39.26 1.87
C ILE A 29 -8.98 -37.75 1.68
N PRO A 30 -9.70 -36.88 2.41
CA PRO A 30 -9.34 -35.47 2.42
C PRO A 30 -7.95 -35.40 3.02
N ARG A 31 -6.95 -34.99 2.21
CA ARG A 31 -5.70 -34.46 2.77
C ARG A 31 -6.09 -33.21 3.53
N VAL A 32 -6.38 -33.38 4.81
CA VAL A 32 -6.29 -32.32 5.80
C VAL A 32 -4.84 -31.85 5.71
N PHE A 33 -4.62 -30.76 4.98
CA PHE A 33 -3.39 -30.00 5.10
C PHE A 33 -3.37 -29.48 6.53
N HIS A 34 -2.78 -30.27 7.42
CA HIS A 34 -2.22 -29.74 8.65
C HIS A 34 -1.17 -28.73 8.19
N PHE A 35 -1.54 -27.45 8.19
CA PHE A 35 -0.57 -26.37 8.28
C PHE A 35 0.13 -26.57 9.63
N ARG A 36 1.17 -27.39 9.62
CA ARG A 36 2.15 -27.43 10.67
C ARG A 36 2.75 -26.03 10.67
N ALA A 37 2.44 -25.25 11.69
CA ALA A 37 3.08 -23.97 11.92
C ALA A 37 4.59 -24.21 11.85
N SER A 38 5.22 -23.73 10.78
CA SER A 38 6.65 -23.85 10.61
C SER A 38 7.29 -22.97 11.68
N PRO A 39 8.25 -23.49 12.47
CA PRO A 39 8.89 -22.70 13.50
C PRO A 39 9.69 -21.58 12.83
N SER A 40 9.25 -20.34 13.06
CA SER A 40 9.98 -19.09 12.78
C SER A 40 10.80 -19.13 11.48
N THR A 41 10.14 -18.98 10.34
CA THR A 41 10.85 -18.57 9.12
C THR A 41 11.43 -17.19 9.39
N LYS A 42 12.74 -17.16 9.70
CA LYS A 42 13.54 -15.95 9.67
C LYS A 42 13.32 -15.31 8.30
N ILE A 43 12.51 -14.26 8.25
CA ILE A 43 12.35 -13.42 7.06
C ILE A 43 13.77 -13.10 6.59
N SER A 44 14.11 -13.53 5.38
CA SER A 44 15.45 -13.36 4.86
C SER A 44 15.73 -11.87 4.75
N SER A 45 16.50 -11.34 5.70
CA SER A 45 16.88 -9.94 5.82
C SER A 45 17.74 -9.43 4.64
N ARG A 46 17.92 -10.27 3.60
CA ARG A 46 18.63 -9.93 2.37
C ARG A 46 17.77 -9.20 1.35
N PHE A 47 16.43 -9.31 1.41
CA PHE A 47 15.56 -8.86 0.31
C PHE A 47 14.77 -7.57 0.55
N CYS A 48 14.74 -7.02 1.76
CA CYS A 48 14.09 -5.74 2.04
C CYS A 48 14.89 -4.91 3.04
N SER A 49 15.49 -3.80 2.58
CA SER A 49 16.30 -2.90 3.41
C SER A 49 15.48 -2.25 4.53
N TRP A 50 14.20 -1.98 4.30
CA TRP A 50 13.26 -1.36 5.24
C TRP A 50 12.82 -2.28 6.39
N ILE A 51 13.12 -3.58 6.33
CA ILE A 51 12.93 -4.51 7.46
C ILE A 51 14.03 -4.33 8.51
N LYS A 52 15.15 -3.67 8.21
CA LYS A 52 16.15 -3.37 9.24
C LYS A 52 15.67 -2.18 10.09
N PRO A 53 15.91 -2.18 11.42
CA PRO A 53 15.64 -1.00 12.23
C PRO A 53 16.29 0.23 11.59
N ARG A 54 15.51 1.27 11.29
CA ARG A 54 16.07 2.58 10.95
C ARG A 54 16.69 3.11 12.24
N VAL A 55 18.01 3.01 12.35
CA VAL A 55 18.74 3.74 13.39
C VAL A 55 18.52 5.22 13.06
N PRO A 56 17.95 6.03 13.97
CA PRO A 56 17.89 7.47 13.75
C PRO A 56 19.32 8.00 13.54
N PRO A 57 19.53 9.05 12.72
CA PRO A 57 20.81 9.72 12.65
C PRO A 57 21.27 10.03 14.08
N GLN A 58 22.44 9.53 14.46
CA GLN A 58 22.96 9.68 15.82
C GLN A 58 23.51 11.10 16.02
N ASP A 59 22.61 12.08 16.11
CA ASP A 59 22.95 13.44 16.53
C ASP A 59 21.98 13.89 17.63
N PHE A 60 22.02 13.21 18.78
CA PHE A 60 21.45 13.74 20.02
C PHE A 60 22.37 13.44 21.21
N ASN A 61 23.38 14.29 21.39
CA ASN A 61 23.89 14.56 22.73
C ASN A 61 22.88 15.46 23.45
N ILE A 62 21.98 14.87 24.24
CA ILE A 62 21.20 15.64 25.23
C ILE A 62 21.32 14.97 26.59
N PHE A 63 22.02 15.72 27.45
CA PHE A 63 22.04 15.69 28.91
C PHE A 63 21.08 14.72 29.60
N ARG A 64 21.66 13.75 30.29
CA ARG A 64 21.05 13.02 31.41
C ARG A 64 20.91 13.99 32.59
N ALA A 65 19.85 14.80 32.60
CA ALA A 65 19.41 15.53 33.78
C ALA A 65 18.22 14.78 34.40
N GLY A 66 18.41 14.29 35.63
CA GLY A 66 17.42 13.51 36.36
C GLY A 66 16.15 14.30 36.61
N PHE A 67 15.00 13.67 36.39
CA PHE A 67 13.70 14.18 36.81
C PHE A 67 13.14 13.30 37.92
N SER A 68 13.02 13.92 39.10
CA SER A 68 12.26 13.40 40.24
C SER A 68 10.77 13.41 39.88
N ALA A 69 10.08 12.31 40.20
CA ALA A 69 8.67 12.13 39.93
C ALA A 69 7.81 12.97 40.88
N ASN A 70 7.01 13.87 40.31
CA ASN A 70 5.78 14.37 40.94
C ASN A 70 4.67 14.33 39.88
N PHE A 71 3.92 13.23 39.89
CA PHE A 71 2.79 13.00 38.99
C PHE A 71 1.54 13.65 39.60
N THR A 72 1.23 14.87 39.18
CA THR A 72 -0.12 15.45 39.37
C THR A 72 -0.89 15.29 38.08
N ALA A 73 -1.87 14.39 38.08
CA ALA A 73 -2.80 14.20 36.99
C ALA A 73 -3.68 15.45 36.83
N MET A 74 -3.57 16.12 35.68
CA MET A 74 -4.61 17.02 35.18
C MET A 74 -5.11 16.47 33.84
N THR A 75 -6.28 15.86 33.89
CA THR A 75 -7.06 15.45 32.72
C THR A 75 -7.67 16.68 32.07
N GLY A 76 -6.92 17.28 31.15
CA GLY A 76 -7.43 18.19 30.13
C GLY A 76 -7.06 17.62 28.77
N SER A 77 -7.95 16.81 28.17
CA SER A 77 -7.80 16.39 26.78
C SER A 77 -8.14 17.57 25.87
N SER A 78 -7.21 18.50 25.72
CA SER A 78 -7.18 19.38 24.56
C SER A 78 -6.68 18.52 23.41
N SER A 79 -7.55 18.15 22.47
CA SER A 79 -7.16 17.50 21.22
C SER A 79 -6.18 18.42 20.50
N LYS A 80 -4.89 18.13 20.63
CA LYS A 80 -3.85 18.77 19.83
C LYS A 80 -4.13 18.38 18.38
N GLN A 81 -4.80 19.27 17.64
CA GLN A 81 -5.01 19.10 16.22
C GLN A 81 -3.62 19.03 15.58
N SER A 82 -3.27 17.86 15.03
CA SER A 82 -2.01 17.66 14.32
C SER A 82 -1.97 18.58 13.11
N SER A 83 -0.90 19.35 12.96
CA SER A 83 -0.71 20.26 11.82
C SER A 83 0.06 19.62 10.67
N SER A 84 0.78 18.53 10.94
CA SER A 84 1.69 17.89 9.98
C SER A 84 1.66 16.37 10.12
N VAL A 85 1.98 15.66 9.03
CA VAL A 85 2.20 14.19 9.10
C VAL A 85 3.33 13.81 10.05
N TYR A 86 4.24 14.73 10.36
CA TYR A 86 5.36 14.50 11.26
C TYR A 86 4.97 14.49 12.75
N ASP A 87 3.72 14.79 13.08
CA ASP A 87 3.19 14.72 14.44
C ASP A 87 2.72 13.30 14.82
N PHE A 88 2.78 12.34 13.88
CA PHE A 88 2.28 10.99 14.07
C PHE A 88 3.38 9.98 14.36
N THR A 89 3.09 9.08 15.29
CA THR A 89 3.80 7.81 15.45
C THR A 89 2.93 6.69 14.89
N VAL A 90 3.51 5.81 14.09
CA VAL A 90 2.84 4.64 13.49
C VAL A 90 3.63 3.37 13.82
N LYS A 91 3.09 2.20 13.51
CA LYS A 91 3.80 0.93 13.70
C LYS A 91 4.43 0.45 12.40
N ASP A 92 5.69 0.02 12.43
CA ASP A 92 6.30 -0.74 11.33
C ASP A 92 5.62 -2.10 11.18
N ILE A 93 5.90 -2.83 10.09
CA ILE A 93 5.31 -4.15 9.86
C ILE A 93 5.61 -5.18 10.99
N ARG A 94 6.58 -4.91 11.88
CA ARG A 94 6.92 -5.76 13.02
C ARG A 94 6.29 -5.29 14.33
N GLY A 95 5.50 -4.22 14.30
CA GLY A 95 4.82 -3.64 15.46
C GLY A 95 5.63 -2.62 16.25
N ASN A 96 6.85 -2.27 15.83
CA ASN A 96 7.66 -1.25 16.49
C ASN A 96 7.15 0.14 16.15
N ASP A 97 7.21 1.06 17.11
CA ASP A 97 6.83 2.43 16.87
C ASP A 97 7.85 3.16 15.98
N VAL A 98 7.34 3.94 15.04
CA VAL A 98 8.09 4.78 14.10
C VAL A 98 7.50 6.19 14.19
N ASP A 99 8.27 7.09 14.78
CA ASP A 99 7.97 8.52 14.72
C ASP A 99 8.19 9.02 13.29
N LEU A 100 7.14 9.55 12.65
CA LEU A 100 7.23 10.03 11.28
C LEU A 100 8.06 11.30 11.15
N SER A 101 8.44 11.95 12.25
CA SER A 101 9.39 13.07 12.26
C SER A 101 10.75 12.70 11.65
N ILE A 102 11.12 11.42 11.61
CA ILE A 102 12.34 10.94 10.91
C ILE A 102 12.35 11.21 9.40
N TYR A 103 11.19 11.53 8.82
CA TYR A 103 11.05 11.85 7.41
C TYR A 103 10.95 13.35 7.12
N LYS A 104 11.19 14.22 8.11
CA LYS A 104 11.25 15.67 7.90
C LYS A 104 12.21 16.02 6.76
N GLY A 105 11.78 16.95 5.89
CA GLY A 105 12.56 17.37 4.72
C GLY A 105 12.43 16.45 3.51
N LYS A 106 11.73 15.31 3.62
CA LYS A 106 11.43 14.42 2.49
C LYS A 106 10.03 14.67 1.93
N VAL A 107 9.91 14.48 0.62
CA VAL A 107 8.61 14.35 -0.04
C VAL A 107 8.07 12.96 0.25
N LEU A 108 6.83 12.85 0.73
CA LEU A 108 6.21 11.56 1.04
C LEU A 108 5.10 11.22 0.07
N LEU A 109 5.08 9.97 -0.39
CA LEU A 109 3.92 9.38 -1.02
C LEU A 109 3.35 8.31 -0.10
N ILE A 110 2.23 8.62 0.56
CA ILE A 110 1.57 7.71 1.50
C ILE A 110 0.47 6.95 0.77
N VAL A 111 0.48 5.62 0.82
CA VAL A 111 -0.40 4.77 0.00
C VAL A 111 -1.03 3.66 0.84
N ASN A 112 -2.35 3.46 0.76
CA ASN A 112 -2.96 2.24 1.30
C ASN A 112 -2.82 1.10 0.27
N VAL A 113 -2.34 -0.07 0.68
CA VAL A 113 -2.03 -1.17 -0.22
C VAL A 113 -2.81 -2.44 0.12
N ALA A 114 -2.93 -3.32 -0.88
CA ALA A 114 -3.48 -4.67 -0.76
C ALA A 114 -2.64 -5.64 -1.60
N SER A 115 -2.49 -6.90 -1.18
CA SER A 115 -1.71 -7.92 -1.90
C SER A 115 -2.52 -8.70 -2.96
N GLN A 116 -3.85 -8.73 -2.82
CA GLN A 116 -4.75 -9.55 -3.65
C GLN A 116 -5.74 -8.70 -4.46
N CYS A 117 -5.40 -7.44 -4.73
CA CYS A 117 -6.21 -6.53 -5.53
C CYS A 117 -5.85 -6.62 -7.03
N GLY A 118 -6.84 -6.43 -7.92
CA GLY A 118 -6.60 -6.34 -9.37
C GLY A 118 -5.63 -5.22 -9.79
N LEU A 119 -5.46 -4.19 -8.95
CA LEU A 119 -4.54 -3.07 -9.18
C LEU A 119 -3.13 -3.32 -8.63
N THR A 120 -2.90 -4.44 -7.93
CA THR A 120 -1.66 -4.67 -7.16
C THR A 120 -0.42 -4.71 -8.03
N ASN A 121 -0.44 -5.49 -9.11
CA ASN A 121 0.74 -5.72 -9.92
C ASN A 121 1.23 -4.42 -10.58
N SER A 122 0.33 -3.63 -11.20
CA SER A 122 0.70 -2.36 -11.81
C SER A 122 1.16 -1.35 -10.77
N ASN A 123 0.46 -1.22 -9.65
CA ASN A 123 0.81 -0.25 -8.63
C ASN A 123 2.17 -0.54 -7.99
N TYR A 124 2.45 -1.76 -7.53
CA TYR A 124 3.76 -2.08 -6.96
C TYR A 124 4.88 -1.89 -7.98
N THR A 125 4.67 -2.28 -9.24
CA THR A 125 5.66 -2.08 -10.31
C THR A 125 5.98 -0.61 -10.52
N GLU A 126 4.96 0.23 -10.64
CA GLU A 126 5.13 1.66 -10.90
C GLU A 126 5.63 2.43 -9.66
N LEU A 127 5.16 2.08 -8.46
CA LEU A 127 5.68 2.65 -7.21
C LEU A 127 7.17 2.34 -7.04
N ASN A 128 7.60 1.10 -7.30
CA ASN A 128 9.02 0.75 -7.32
C ASN A 128 9.77 1.59 -8.36
N GLY A 129 9.24 1.72 -9.57
CA GLY A 129 9.87 2.51 -10.63
C GLY A 129 10.06 3.98 -10.25
N VAL A 130 9.06 4.62 -9.64
CA VAL A 130 9.17 5.99 -9.12
C VAL A 130 10.17 6.04 -7.96
N TYR A 131 10.06 5.11 -7.01
CA TYR A 131 10.91 5.10 -5.82
C TYR A 131 12.39 4.90 -6.16
N THR A 132 12.74 3.94 -7.02
CA THR A 132 14.12 3.70 -7.46
C THR A 132 14.75 4.95 -8.07
N LYS A 133 13.98 5.77 -8.80
CA LYS A 133 14.49 7.01 -9.42
C LYS A 133 14.77 8.11 -8.39
N TYR A 134 13.93 8.26 -7.38
CA TYR A 134 13.90 9.48 -6.54
C TYR A 134 14.19 9.27 -5.05
N LYS A 135 14.33 8.03 -4.57
CA LYS A 135 14.61 7.75 -3.15
C LYS A 135 15.86 8.48 -2.63
N ASP A 136 16.91 8.53 -3.44
CA ASP A 136 18.18 9.19 -3.11
C ASP A 136 18.13 10.71 -3.33
N GLN A 137 17.02 11.22 -3.88
CA GLN A 137 16.78 12.65 -4.12
C GLN A 137 15.80 13.25 -3.10
N GLY A 138 15.36 12.46 -2.11
CA GLY A 138 14.49 12.93 -1.03
C GLY A 138 13.03 12.48 -1.13
N LEU A 139 12.69 11.50 -1.96
CA LEU A 139 11.38 10.83 -1.93
C LEU A 139 11.39 9.68 -0.92
N GLU A 140 10.31 9.52 -0.16
CA GLU A 140 10.00 8.28 0.55
C GLU A 140 8.55 7.84 0.28
N ILE A 141 8.33 6.56 0.02
CA ILE A 141 6.99 5.98 -0.07
C ILE A 141 6.67 5.29 1.25
N LEU A 142 5.52 5.58 1.86
CA LEU A 142 5.04 4.91 3.07
C LEU A 142 3.80 4.10 2.74
N ALA A 143 3.91 2.77 2.75
CA ALA A 143 2.83 1.88 2.36
C ALA A 143 2.14 1.26 3.59
N PHE A 144 0.82 1.41 3.66
CA PHE A 144 -0.02 0.93 4.77
C PHE A 144 -0.98 -0.16 4.26
N PRO A 145 -0.75 -1.44 4.59
CA PRO A 145 -1.67 -2.51 4.24
C PRO A 145 -3.05 -2.26 4.85
N CYS A 146 -4.12 -2.57 4.11
CA CYS A 146 -5.49 -2.39 4.59
C CYS A 146 -6.44 -3.45 4.02
N ASN A 147 -7.24 -4.07 4.89
CA ASN A 147 -8.16 -5.14 4.50
C ASN A 147 -9.62 -4.69 4.33
N GLN A 148 -9.92 -3.39 4.43
CA GLN A 148 -11.29 -2.87 4.40
C GLN A 148 -11.95 -2.92 3.00
N PHE A 149 -11.17 -3.20 1.95
CA PHE A 149 -11.63 -3.16 0.56
C PHE A 149 -11.59 -4.57 -0.02
N GLY A 150 -12.77 -5.19 -0.15
CA GLY A 150 -12.91 -6.54 -0.73
C GLY A 150 -12.22 -7.67 0.04
N GLY A 151 -11.67 -7.42 1.23
CA GLY A 151 -10.87 -8.42 1.94
C GLY A 151 -9.56 -8.77 1.23
N GLU A 152 -9.01 -7.85 0.43
CA GLU A 152 -7.86 -8.10 -0.46
C GLU A 152 -6.48 -8.05 0.23
N GLU A 153 -6.43 -7.90 1.55
CA GLU A 153 -5.22 -7.99 2.39
C GLU A 153 -5.46 -8.86 3.65
N PRO A 154 -5.84 -10.15 3.45
CA PRO A 154 -6.32 -11.00 4.55
C PRO A 154 -5.18 -11.47 5.47
N GLY A 155 -3.94 -11.51 4.96
CA GLY A 155 -2.79 -12.04 5.69
C GLY A 155 -2.39 -11.20 6.90
N ASP A 156 -1.66 -11.81 7.83
CA ASP A 156 -1.01 -11.09 8.93
C ASP A 156 0.22 -10.30 8.44
N ASN A 157 0.81 -9.50 9.31
CA ASN A 157 1.96 -8.68 8.95
C ASN A 157 3.18 -9.50 8.46
N ALA A 158 3.40 -10.71 8.97
CA ALA A 158 4.52 -11.54 8.54
C ALA A 158 4.29 -12.04 7.10
N GLN A 159 3.07 -12.45 6.78
CA GLN A 159 2.66 -12.84 5.43
C GLN A 159 2.71 -11.65 4.46
N ILE A 160 2.24 -10.48 4.88
CA ILE A 160 2.29 -9.25 4.09
C ILE A 160 3.74 -8.85 3.80
N ALA A 161 4.60 -8.88 4.82
CA ALA A 161 6.03 -8.59 4.65
C ALA A 161 6.66 -9.53 3.63
N GLU A 162 6.39 -10.83 3.72
CA GLU A 162 6.90 -11.83 2.79
C GLU A 162 6.46 -11.51 1.36
N VAL A 163 5.16 -11.28 1.13
CA VAL A 163 4.62 -10.97 -0.21
C VAL A 163 5.23 -9.67 -0.76
N ALA A 164 5.29 -8.60 0.03
CA ALA A 164 5.88 -7.33 -0.39
C ALA A 164 7.36 -7.49 -0.77
N CYS A 165 8.11 -8.31 -0.04
CA CYS A 165 9.53 -8.51 -0.26
C CYS A 165 9.87 -9.48 -1.39
N SER A 166 9.26 -10.66 -1.41
CA SER A 166 9.63 -11.69 -2.38
C SER A 166 8.94 -11.50 -3.72
N ARG A 167 7.62 -11.29 -3.71
CA ARG A 167 6.83 -11.15 -4.94
C ARG A 167 7.00 -9.77 -5.57
N PHE A 168 6.83 -8.71 -4.78
CA PHE A 168 6.81 -7.34 -5.31
C PHE A 168 8.16 -6.63 -5.21
N LYS A 169 9.12 -7.18 -4.46
CA LYS A 169 10.46 -6.60 -4.28
C LYS A 169 10.41 -5.12 -3.87
N ALA A 170 9.47 -4.78 -2.98
CA ALA A 170 9.28 -3.42 -2.52
C ALA A 170 10.54 -2.93 -1.78
N GLU A 171 11.12 -1.82 -2.22
CA GLU A 171 12.28 -1.20 -1.57
C GLU A 171 11.89 -0.12 -0.54
N PHE A 172 10.62 0.27 -0.52
CA PHE A 172 10.06 1.25 0.40
C PHE A 172 9.39 0.56 1.61
N PRO A 173 9.29 1.26 2.77
CA PRO A 173 8.72 0.68 3.98
C PRO A 173 7.25 0.31 3.84
N ILE A 174 6.94 -0.91 4.27
CA ILE A 174 5.58 -1.35 4.60
C ILE A 174 5.39 -1.23 6.12
N PHE A 175 4.29 -0.64 6.52
CA PHE A 175 3.88 -0.43 7.90
C PHE A 175 2.90 -1.50 8.37
N ASP A 176 2.51 -1.44 9.64
CA ASP A 176 1.47 -2.27 10.21
C ASP A 176 0.16 -2.18 9.40
N LYS A 177 -0.60 -3.27 9.37
CA LYS A 177 -1.91 -3.29 8.73
C LYS A 177 -2.88 -2.41 9.54
N VAL A 178 -3.52 -1.46 8.87
CA VAL A 178 -4.40 -0.48 9.52
C VAL A 178 -5.78 -0.41 8.87
N GLU A 179 -6.75 0.08 9.63
CA GLU A 179 -7.98 0.61 9.08
C GLU A 179 -7.75 2.05 8.61
N VAL A 180 -8.32 2.41 7.46
CA VAL A 180 -8.20 3.75 6.85
C VAL A 180 -9.52 4.51 6.84
N ASN A 181 -10.63 3.81 7.04
CA ASN A 181 -11.99 4.32 7.17
C ASN A 181 -12.64 3.89 8.50
N GLY A 182 -13.76 4.52 8.84
CA GLY A 182 -14.51 4.22 10.06
C GLY A 182 -13.94 4.86 11.32
N SER A 183 -14.57 4.57 12.46
CA SER A 183 -14.17 5.06 13.79
C SER A 183 -12.77 4.59 14.19
N ASN A 184 -12.39 3.39 13.75
CA ASN A 184 -11.11 2.75 14.04
C ASN A 184 -10.00 3.15 13.05
N ALA A 185 -10.28 4.05 12.10
CA ALA A 185 -9.26 4.52 11.17
C ALA A 185 -8.04 5.04 11.93
N ALA A 186 -6.85 4.64 11.46
CA ALA A 186 -5.58 5.10 12.02
C ALA A 186 -5.55 6.64 12.06
N PRO A 187 -5.02 7.27 13.14
CA PRO A 187 -5.01 8.72 13.29
C PRO A 187 -4.41 9.46 12.09
N ILE A 188 -3.33 8.94 11.52
CA ILE A 188 -2.72 9.50 10.31
C ILE A 188 -3.71 9.52 9.12
N TYR A 189 -4.48 8.46 8.91
CA TYR A 189 -5.46 8.40 7.82
C TYR A 189 -6.67 9.31 8.06
N LYS A 190 -7.06 9.55 9.32
CA LYS A 190 -8.04 10.59 9.65
C LYS A 190 -7.51 11.97 9.25
N PHE A 191 -6.26 12.28 9.58
CA PHE A 191 -5.60 13.53 9.19
C PHE A 191 -5.47 13.69 7.67
N LEU A 192 -4.97 12.69 6.96
CA LEU A 192 -4.80 12.72 5.50
C LEU A 192 -6.13 13.00 4.78
N LYS A 193 -7.19 12.29 5.18
CA LYS A 193 -8.53 12.47 4.62
C LYS A 193 -9.11 13.85 4.95
N SER A 194 -8.91 14.35 6.17
CA SER A 194 -9.38 15.69 6.54
C SER A 194 -8.63 16.82 5.81
N SER A 195 -7.35 16.62 5.51
CA SER A 195 -6.51 17.59 4.80
C SER A 195 -6.84 17.66 3.31
N LYS A 196 -7.13 16.52 2.68
CA LYS A 196 -7.51 16.39 1.26
C LYS A 196 -8.72 15.46 1.10
N GLY A 197 -9.86 15.94 1.57
CA GLY A 197 -11.15 15.29 1.39
C GLY A 197 -11.67 15.45 -0.04
N GLY A 198 -12.52 14.51 -0.49
CA GLY A 198 -13.28 14.70 -1.73
C GLY A 198 -14.51 15.58 -1.50
N LEU A 199 -15.04 16.19 -2.57
CA LEU A 199 -16.26 17.02 -2.52
C LEU A 199 -17.51 16.27 -2.00
N LEU A 200 -17.53 14.94 -2.11
CA LEU A 200 -18.65 14.06 -1.69
C LEU A 200 -18.24 13.14 -0.52
N GLY A 201 -17.44 13.68 0.39
CA GLY A 201 -16.91 12.98 1.57
C GLY A 201 -15.44 12.63 1.44
N ASP A 202 -14.81 12.41 2.60
CA ASP A 202 -13.37 12.25 2.74
C ASP A 202 -12.91 10.78 2.70
N GLY A 203 -13.85 9.82 2.83
CA GLY A 203 -13.58 8.39 2.86
C GLY A 203 -12.72 7.88 1.70
N ILE A 204 -11.80 6.96 2.00
CA ILE A 204 -11.00 6.25 0.99
C ILE A 204 -11.90 5.25 0.27
N LYS A 205 -11.86 5.26 -1.07
CA LYS A 205 -12.83 4.51 -1.88
C LYS A 205 -12.36 3.10 -2.22
N TRP A 206 -11.05 2.88 -2.33
CA TRP A 206 -10.47 1.57 -2.64
C TRP A 206 -8.99 1.48 -2.23
N ASN A 207 -8.41 0.30 -2.44
CA ASN A 207 -6.97 0.07 -2.42
C ASN A 207 -6.22 1.02 -3.35
N PHE A 208 -5.00 1.39 -2.96
CA PHE A 208 -4.11 2.26 -3.72
C PHE A 208 -4.58 3.72 -3.87
N THR A 209 -5.31 4.28 -2.90
CA THR A 209 -5.39 5.75 -2.80
C THR A 209 -4.02 6.27 -2.35
N LYS A 210 -3.55 7.36 -2.95
CA LYS A 210 -2.25 7.97 -2.59
C LYS A 210 -2.43 9.39 -2.10
N PHE A 211 -1.64 9.78 -1.11
CA PHE A 211 -1.52 11.15 -0.64
C PHE A 211 -0.08 11.61 -0.86
N LEU A 212 0.08 12.76 -1.50
CA LEU A 212 1.37 13.40 -1.68
C LEU A 212 1.55 14.47 -0.62
N VAL A 213 2.70 14.43 0.03
CA VAL A 213 3.06 15.32 1.14
C VAL A 213 4.37 16.02 0.80
N ASP A 214 4.42 17.32 1.04
CA ASP A 214 5.63 18.12 0.85
C ASP A 214 6.67 17.89 1.97
N LYS A 215 7.80 18.59 1.85
CA LYS A 215 8.95 18.49 2.78
C LYS A 215 8.67 19.04 4.18
N ASP A 216 7.61 19.84 4.34
CA ASP A 216 7.16 20.43 5.60
C ASP A 216 6.07 19.56 6.27
N GLY A 217 5.65 18.51 5.58
CA GLY A 217 4.69 17.52 6.07
C GLY A 217 3.23 17.91 5.83
N ASN A 218 2.97 18.86 4.91
CA ASN A 218 1.62 19.23 4.50
C ASN A 218 1.12 18.32 3.39
N VAL A 219 -0.14 17.90 3.48
CA VAL A 219 -0.77 17.09 2.42
C VAL A 219 -1.13 18.00 1.24
N VAL A 220 -0.41 17.88 0.13
CA VAL A 220 -0.59 18.76 -1.03
C VAL A 220 -1.54 18.20 -2.07
N ASP A 221 -1.64 16.89 -2.21
CA ASP A 221 -2.51 16.24 -3.18
C ASP A 221 -3.01 14.85 -2.73
N ARG A 222 -4.09 14.39 -3.36
CA ARG A 222 -4.69 13.07 -3.19
C ARG A 222 -5.09 12.49 -4.55
N TYR A 223 -4.62 11.28 -4.82
CA TYR A 223 -4.84 10.58 -6.08
C TYR A 223 -5.75 9.37 -5.90
N ALA A 224 -6.60 9.14 -6.91
CA ALA A 224 -7.53 8.03 -6.93
C ALA A 224 -6.80 6.68 -7.05
N PRO A 225 -7.44 5.57 -6.63
CA PRO A 225 -6.97 4.20 -6.86
C PRO A 225 -6.47 3.91 -8.28
N THR A 226 -7.15 4.46 -9.28
CA THR A 226 -6.89 4.25 -10.71
C THR A 226 -5.82 5.19 -11.27
N THR A 227 -5.35 6.18 -10.50
CA THR A 227 -4.26 7.06 -10.94
C THR A 227 -2.95 6.27 -10.93
N SER A 228 -2.32 6.16 -12.09
CA SER A 228 -1.00 5.53 -12.25
C SER A 228 0.07 6.27 -11.43
N PRO A 229 0.87 5.59 -10.59
CA PRO A 229 2.01 6.21 -9.91
C PRO A 229 2.99 6.93 -10.85
N LEU A 230 3.17 6.48 -12.10
CA LEU A 230 4.02 7.18 -13.08
C LEU A 230 3.48 8.57 -13.44
N SER A 231 2.17 8.76 -13.46
CA SER A 231 1.58 10.09 -13.71
C SER A 231 1.82 11.09 -12.57
N ILE A 232 2.02 10.59 -11.35
CA ILE A 232 2.33 11.37 -10.14
C ILE A 232 3.80 11.82 -10.13
N GLU A 233 4.67 11.20 -10.95
CA GLU A 233 6.10 11.49 -11.02
C GLU A 233 6.39 12.99 -11.26
N LYS A 234 5.55 13.67 -12.04
CA LYS A 234 5.67 15.10 -12.32
C LYS A 234 5.52 15.94 -11.04
N ASP A 235 4.57 15.61 -10.20
CA ASP A 235 4.29 16.34 -8.96
C ASP A 235 5.36 16.04 -7.90
N VAL A 236 5.85 14.79 -7.86
CA VAL A 236 7.03 14.42 -7.06
C VAL A 236 8.24 15.27 -7.48
N LYS A 237 8.56 15.32 -8.78
CA LYS A 237 9.67 16.15 -9.30
C LYS A 237 9.51 17.61 -8.92
N LYS A 238 8.28 18.14 -8.95
CA LYS A 238 7.99 19.52 -8.54
C LYS A 238 8.40 19.75 -7.09
N LEU A 239 7.95 18.90 -6.17
CA LEU A 239 8.25 19.04 -4.74
C LEU A 239 9.72 18.75 -4.40
N LEU A 240 10.39 17.95 -5.23
CA LEU A 240 11.83 17.73 -5.12
C LEU A 240 12.67 18.91 -5.66
N GLY A 241 12.06 19.86 -6.37
CA GLY A 241 12.77 20.99 -7.00
C GLY A 241 13.49 20.62 -8.30
N LEU A 242 13.07 19.54 -8.97
CA LEU A 242 13.72 18.98 -10.16
C LEU A 242 13.11 19.48 -11.48
N LEU A 243 12.02 20.24 -11.44
CA LEU A 243 11.37 20.77 -12.64
C LEU A 243 12.07 22.02 -13.20
N ASP A 244 12.78 22.77 -12.37
CA ASP A 244 13.50 23.98 -12.79
C ASP A 244 14.79 23.64 -13.56
N SER A 245 15.39 22.48 -13.28
CA SER A 245 16.61 21.98 -13.93
C SER A 245 16.43 21.65 -15.43
N LEU A 246 15.19 21.37 -15.88
CA LEU A 246 14.88 21.04 -17.27
C LEU A 246 14.70 22.27 -18.15
N LYS A 247 14.39 23.43 -17.58
CA LYS A 247 14.30 24.69 -18.35
C LYS A 247 15.67 25.30 -18.63
N GLN A 248 16.66 25.09 -17.74
CA GLN A 248 18.01 25.64 -17.91
C GLN A 248 18.79 24.96 -19.06
N GLN A 249 18.55 23.67 -19.34
CA GLN A 249 19.26 22.94 -20.40
C GLN A 249 18.82 23.29 -21.84
N HIS A 250 17.66 23.93 -22.01
CA HIS A 250 17.19 24.42 -23.31
C HIS A 250 17.56 25.88 -23.60
N ILE A 251 18.32 26.54 -22.71
CA ILE A 251 18.86 27.88 -22.91
C ILE A 251 20.39 27.80 -22.98
N ILE A 252 20.92 27.08 -23.98
CA ILE A 252 22.24 27.42 -24.53
C ILE A 252 21.97 27.97 -25.93
N PRO A 253 22.05 29.29 -26.15
CA PRO A 253 22.06 29.84 -27.49
C PRO A 253 23.28 29.27 -28.22
N SER A 254 23.03 28.67 -29.37
CA SER A 254 24.01 28.49 -30.44
C SER A 254 24.73 29.83 -30.69
N LEU A 255 25.90 30.00 -30.10
CA LEU A 255 26.80 31.12 -30.31
C LEU A 255 28.21 30.54 -30.37
N LEU A 256 28.51 29.84 -31.47
CA LEU A 256 29.86 29.55 -31.95
C LEU A 256 29.80 28.95 -33.37
N VAL A 257 29.29 29.73 -34.31
CA VAL A 257 29.70 29.66 -35.72
C VAL A 257 29.74 31.09 -36.25
N LYS A 258 30.92 31.69 -36.24
CA LYS A 258 31.31 32.80 -37.11
C LYS A 258 32.67 32.46 -37.68
#